data_AF-A0A3R6M824-F1
#
_entry.id   AF-A0A3R6M824-F1
#
_cell.length_a   1.000
_cell.length_b   1.000
_cell.length_c   1.000
_cell.angle_alpha   90.00
_cell.angle_beta   90.00
_cell.angle_gamma   90.00
#
_symmetry.space_group_name_H-M   'P 1'
#
loop_
_entity.id
_entity.type
_entity.pdbx_description
1 polymer ?
#
loop_
_entity_poly.entity_id
_entity_poly.type
_entity_poly.pdbx_seq_one_letter_code
_entity_poly.pdbx_strand_id
1 'polypeptide(L)' 'MKMFVYVIDSDIRGIVSAVDQEEAAKKVMNAYIDHGGPEFNPECVNIKIIPFEENSKFEDHPDVTELPEIFQGIAWV' A
#
# COMPACT_ATOMS: atom_id res chain seq x y z
N MET A 1 9.73 12.83 1.35
CA MET A 1 8.96 11.60 1.61
C MET A 1 7.95 11.44 0.50
N LYS A 2 7.71 10.21 0.07
CA LYS A 2 6.75 9.82 -0.96
C LYS A 2 5.70 8.91 -0.35
N MET A 3 4.50 8.96 -0.90
CA MET A 3 3.44 8.01 -0.56
C MET A 3 3.61 6.76 -1.43
N PHE A 4 3.30 5.60 -0.87
CA PHE A 4 3.21 4.34 -1.59
C PHE A 4 1.96 3.61 -1.16
N VAL A 5 1.33 2.92 -2.10
CA VAL A 5 0.25 2.00 -1.78
C VAL A 5 0.83 0.60 -1.68
N TYR A 6 0.48 -0.12 -0.62
CA TYR A 6 0.82 -1.54 -0.49
C TYR A 6 -0.42 -2.41 -0.66
N VAL A 7 -0.21 -3.59 -1.25
CA VAL A 7 -1.21 -4.65 -1.35
C VAL A 7 -0.58 -5.94 -0.82
N ILE A 8 -1.28 -6.62 0.08
CA ILE A 8 -0.90 -7.91 0.65
C ILE A 8 -1.93 -8.95 0.22
N ASP A 9 -1.44 -10.05 -0.36
CA ASP A 9 -2.23 -11.23 -0.77
C ASP A 9 -3.49 -10.91 -1.59
N SER A 10 -3.47 -9.78 -2.30
CA SER A 10 -4.59 -9.21 -3.08
C SER A 10 -5.80 -8.74 -2.27
N ASP A 11 -5.77 -8.87 -0.95
CA ASP A 11 -6.93 -8.59 -0.08
C ASP A 11 -6.71 -7.39 0.85
N ILE A 12 -5.49 -7.21 1.38
CA ILE A 12 -5.22 -6.14 2.33
C ILE A 12 -4.51 -4.98 1.66
N ARG A 13 -4.95 -3.75 1.94
CA ARG A 13 -4.51 -2.54 1.26
C ARG A 13 -4.26 -1.42 2.26
N GLY A 14 -3.25 -0.60 1.99
CA GLY A 14 -3.02 0.60 2.76
C GLY A 14 -1.99 1.52 2.13
N ILE A 15 -1.75 2.65 2.79
CA ILE A 15 -0.79 3.67 2.36
C ILE A 15 0.37 3.71 3.36
N VAL A 16 1.59 3.83 2.85
CA VAL A 16 2.81 4.00 3.65
C VAL A 16 3.63 5.16 3.11
N SER A 17 4.18 5.98 4.01
CA SER A 17 5.13 7.04 3.66
C SER A 17 6.57 6.56 3.80
N ALA A 18 7.34 6.65 2.72
CA ALA A 18 8.74 6.22 2.64
C ALA A 18 9.55 7.08 1.66
N VAL A 19 10.87 6.92 1.62
CA VAL A 19 11.76 7.61 0.68
C VAL A 19 11.79 6.91 -0.69
N ASP A 20 11.65 5.58 -0.70
CA ASP A 20 11.60 4.72 -1.87
C ASP A 20 10.73 3.46 -1.63
N GLN A 21 10.59 2.62 -2.66
CA GLN A 21 9.78 1.41 -2.61
C GLN A 21 10.36 0.32 -1.68
N GLU A 22 11.69 0.25 -1.54
CA GLU A 22 12.34 -0.76 -0.71
C GLU A 22 12.08 -0.46 0.78
N GLU A 23 12.23 0.80 1.17
CA GLU A 23 11.90 1.26 2.51
C GLU A 23 10.39 1.12 2.80
N ALA A 24 9.53 1.38 1.81
CA ALA A 24 8.09 1.14 1.93
C ALA A 24 7.78 -0.32 2.25
N ALA A 25 8.37 -1.27 1.51
CA ALA A 25 8.19 -2.71 1.76
C ALA A 25 8.65 -3.11 3.16
N LYS A 26 9.83 -2.62 3.60
CA LYS A 26 10.35 -2.89 4.95
C LYS A 26 9.44 -2.33 6.04
N LYS A 27 8.93 -1.11 5.88
CA LYS A 27 8.00 -0.48 6.84
C LYS A 27 6.70 -1.25 6.96
N VAL A 28 6.11 -1.66 5.84
CA VAL A 28 4.90 -2.48 5.83
C VAL A 28 5.16 -3.82 6.50
N MET A 29 6.23 -4.52 6.11
CA MET A 29 6.59 -5.81 6.70
C MET A 29 6.80 -5.71 8.23
N ASN A 30 7.53 -4.71 8.69
CA ASN A 30 7.76 -4.49 10.12
C ASN A 30 6.46 -4.21 10.88
N ALA A 31 5.55 -3.42 10.31
CA ALA A 31 4.26 -3.14 10.93
C ALA A 31 3.40 -4.41 11.08
N TYR A 32 3.45 -5.31 10.09
CA TYR A 32 2.73 -6.59 10.17
C TYR A 32 3.36 -7.59 11.13
N ILE A 33 4.69 -7.65 11.20
CA ILE A 33 5.39 -8.46 12.22
C ILE A 33 5.03 -7.97 13.63
N ASP A 34 5.06 -6.65 13.84
CA ASP A 34 4.75 -6.05 15.14
C ASP A 34 3.29 -6.31 15.55
N HIS A 35 2.36 -6.27 14.60
CA HIS A 35 0.94 -6.49 14.87
C HIS A 35 0.55 -7.97 14.96
N GLY A 36 1.06 -8.81 14.06
CA GLY A 36 0.73 -10.24 13.96
C GLY A 36 1.51 -11.12 14.95
N GLY A 37 2.58 -10.60 15.54
CA GLY A 37 3.39 -11.33 16.52
C GLY A 37 4.04 -12.60 15.93
N PRO A 38 4.38 -13.60 16.77
CA PRO A 38 5.16 -14.76 16.36
C PRO A 38 4.45 -15.72 15.39
N GLU A 39 3.14 -15.55 15.16
CA GLU A 39 2.35 -16.37 14.24
C GLU A 39 2.37 -15.84 12.80
N PHE A 40 2.83 -14.61 12.60
CA PHE A 40 2.98 -14.03 11.28
C PHE A 40 4.20 -14.64 10.57
N ASN A 41 3.97 -15.36 9.46
CA ASN A 41 5.04 -15.85 8.61
C ASN A 41 5.28 -14.89 7.43
N PRO A 42 6.34 -14.06 7.48
CA PRO A 42 6.63 -13.08 6.42
C PRO A 42 6.96 -13.71 5.06
N GLU A 43 7.39 -14.97 5.02
CA GLU A 43 7.68 -15.69 3.77
C GLU A 43 6.42 -16.10 3.01
N CYS A 44 5.26 -16.12 3.67
CA CYS A 44 3.98 -16.48 3.07
C CYS A 44 3.20 -15.29 2.52
N VAL A 45 3.72 -14.07 2.66
CA VAL A 45 2.99 -12.83 2.36
C VAL A 45 3.57 -12.16 1.12
N ASN A 46 2.73 -12.00 0.10
CA ASN A 46 3.14 -11.32 -1.12
C ASN A 46 2.81 -9.82 -1.02
N ILE A 47 3.82 -9.01 -0.71
CA ILE A 47 3.68 -7.55 -0.64
C ILE A 47 4.01 -6.92 -2.00
N LYS A 48 3.03 -6.24 -2.59
CA LYS A 48 3.22 -5.39 -3.76
C LYS A 48 3.24 -3.92 -3.35
N ILE A 49 4.33 -3.22 -3.66
CA ILE A 49 4.46 -1.77 -3.46
C ILE A 49 4.26 -1.04 -4.78
N ILE A 50 3.40 -0.02 -4.76
CA ILE A 50 3.03 0.76 -5.93
C ILE A 50 3.34 2.23 -5.61
N PRO A 51 4.10 2.95 -6.48
CA PRO A 51 4.31 4.37 -6.31
C PRO A 51 2.96 5.10 -6.32
N PHE A 52 2.76 5.99 -5.35
CA PHE A 52 1.63 6.91 -5.39
C PHE A 52 2.14 8.23 -5.98
N GLU A 53 1.95 8.42 -7.28
CA GLU A 53 2.37 9.64 -7.96
C GLU A 53 1.33 10.75 -7.75
N GLU A 54 1.79 11.99 -7.54
CA GLU A 54 0.92 13.17 -7.38
C GLU A 54 0.02 13.43 -8.60
N ASN A 55 0.34 12.84 -9.75
CA ASN A 55 -0.46 12.91 -10.97
C ASN A 55 -1.60 11.89 -11.02
N SER A 56 -1.79 11.08 -9.98
CA SER A 56 -3.00 10.27 -9.81
C SER A 56 -4.22 11.10 -9.38
N LYS A 57 -4.13 12.44 -9.39
CA LYS A 57 -5.26 13.32 -9.07
C LYS A 57 -6.37 13.14 -10.11
N PHE A 58 -7.60 13.16 -9.62
CA PHE A 58 -8.78 13.19 -10.48
C PHE A 58 -8.65 14.34 -11.49
N GLU A 59 -8.86 14.07 -12.78
CA GLU A 59 -8.86 15.12 -13.80
C GLU A 59 -9.94 16.19 -13.51
N ASP A 60 -11.03 15.81 -12.84
CA ASP A 60 -12.15 16.69 -12.53
C ASP A 60 -12.08 17.34 -11.14
N HIS A 61 -11.17 16.92 -10.24
CA HIS A 61 -11.00 17.58 -8.95
C HIS A 61 -9.53 17.57 -8.43
N PRO A 62 -8.85 18.73 -8.35
CA PRO A 62 -7.42 18.80 -8.02
C PRO A 62 -7.06 18.41 -6.57
N ASP A 63 -8.05 18.40 -5.68
CA ASP A 63 -7.91 18.01 -4.27
C ASP A 63 -8.22 16.53 -4.00
N VAL A 64 -8.65 15.76 -5.01
CA VAL A 64 -8.96 14.34 -4.85
C VAL A 64 -7.94 13.51 -5.62
N THR A 65 -7.46 12.43 -5.01
CA THR A 65 -6.55 11.48 -5.66
C THR A 65 -7.26 10.16 -5.96
N GLU A 66 -7.24 9.73 -7.21
CA GLU A 66 -7.68 8.40 -7.63
C GLU A 66 -6.65 7.36 -7.20
N LEU A 67 -7.15 6.27 -6.61
CA LEU A 67 -6.37 5.05 -6.53
C LEU A 67 -6.47 4.33 -7.88
N PRO A 68 -5.37 3.75 -8.39
CA PRO A 68 -5.35 3.00 -9.66
C PRO A 68 -6.50 2.00 -9.80
N GLU A 69 -6.96 1.68 -11.02
CA GLU A 69 -8.10 0.79 -11.26
C GLU A 69 -8.03 -0.58 -10.56
N ILE A 70 -6.83 -1.09 -10.24
CA ILE A 70 -6.67 -2.30 -9.40
C ILE A 70 -7.31 -2.19 -8.00
N PHE A 71 -7.69 -0.97 -7.59
CA PHE A 71 -8.40 -0.63 -6.37
C PHE A 71 -9.91 -0.40 -6.59
N GLN A 72 -10.34 -0.19 -7.84
CA GLN A 72 -11.73 0.08 -8.21
C GLN A 72 -12.45 -1.25 -8.49
N GLY A 73 -12.95 -1.87 -7.43
CA GLY A 73 -13.60 -3.18 -7.48
C GLY A 73 -13.60 -3.91 -6.14
N ILE A 74 -12.92 -3.36 -5.14
CA ILE A 74 -12.88 -3.90 -3.79
C ILE A 74 -13.89 -3.15 -2.95
N ALA A 75 -14.93 -3.87 -2.53
CA ALA A 75 -15.84 -3.39 -1.50
C ALA A 75 -15.03 -3.19 -0.21
N TRP A 76 -14.91 -1.93 0.21
CA TRP A 76 -14.43 -1.58 1.55
C TRP A 76 -15.56 -1.96 2.52
N VAL A 77 -15.39 -3.04 3.27
CA VAL A 77 -16.33 -3.50 4.31
C VAL A 77 -15.81 -3.09 5.68
#